data_AF-A0A0C1TTR4-F1
#
_entry.id   AF-A0A0C1TTR4-F1
#
_cell.length_a   1.000
_cell.length_b   1.000
_cell.length_c   1.000
_cell.angle_alpha   90.00
_cell.angle_beta   90.00
_cell.angle_gamma   90.00
#
_symmetry.space_group_name_H-M   'P 1'
#
loop_
_entity.id
_entity.type
_entity.pdbx_description
1 polymer ?
#
loop_
_entity_poly.entity_id
_entity_poly.type
_entity_poly.pdbx_seq_one_letter_code
_entity_poly.pdbx_strand_id
1 'polypeptide(L)'
;MNCDIGRALKRLRTERGLTQKELAALVSGGLDYTYIGKIERGEQLPSLKILLGISEALGVPASLFFEGEPSAEAARSRAIQVGMAGELEKELCLLHPEDLPLVVEIIRLLNRHRRAERKKAYQSPADSLPLAAEDCPSYSKP
;
A
#
# COMPACT_ATOMS: atom_id res chain seq x y z
N MET A 1 2.96 -4.52 -11.53
CA MET A 1 1.79 -3.85 -10.93
C MET A 1 2.06 -3.69 -9.43
N ASN A 2 2.13 -2.45 -8.95
CA ASN A 2 2.35 -2.11 -7.54
C ASN A 2 1.04 -2.33 -6.78
N CYS A 3 0.81 -3.49 -6.17
CA CYS A 3 -0.38 -3.71 -5.34
C CYS A 3 -0.06 -3.43 -3.87
N ASP A 4 -0.72 -2.41 -3.32
CA ASP A 4 -0.52 -1.97 -1.94
C ASP A 4 -0.87 -3.05 -0.91
N ILE A 5 -1.78 -3.96 -1.26
CA ILE A 5 -2.19 -5.10 -0.42
C ILE A 5 -1.02 -6.05 -0.13
N GLY A 6 -0.21 -6.40 -1.12
CA GLY A 6 0.93 -7.32 -0.94
C GLY A 6 2.01 -6.75 -0.02
N ARG A 7 2.29 -5.44 -0.15
CA ARG A 7 3.18 -4.71 0.75
C ARG A 7 2.62 -4.62 2.17
N ALA A 8 1.33 -4.27 2.30
CA ALA A 8 0.67 -4.18 3.60
C ALA A 8 0.68 -5.54 4.31
N LEU A 9 0.41 -6.63 3.58
CA LEU A 9 0.50 -8.00 4.10
C LEU A 9 1.89 -8.32 4.62
N LYS A 10 2.94 -8.07 3.81
CA LYS A 10 4.32 -8.34 4.22
C LYS A 10 4.67 -7.56 5.49
N ARG A 11 4.37 -6.26 5.53
CA ARG A 11 4.58 -5.39 6.70
C ARG A 11 3.91 -5.96 7.96
N LEU A 12 2.59 -6.16 7.90
CA LEU A 12 1.78 -6.61 9.03
C LEU A 12 2.21 -7.99 9.55
N ARG A 13 2.64 -8.88 8.65
CA ARG A 13 3.20 -10.19 8.99
C ARG A 13 4.53 -10.05 9.72
N THR A 14 5.46 -9.25 9.19
CA THR A 14 6.79 -9.09 9.77
C THR A 14 6.77 -8.38 11.12
N GLU A 15 5.85 -7.42 11.32
CA GLU A 15 5.64 -6.75 12.62
C GLU A 15 5.23 -7.73 13.73
N ARG A 16 4.68 -8.89 13.38
CA ARG A 16 4.33 -9.98 14.30
C ARG A 16 5.40 -11.05 14.44
N GLY A 17 6.55 -10.89 13.77
CA GLY A 17 7.61 -11.89 13.77
C GLY A 17 7.25 -13.21 13.08
N LEU A 18 6.19 -13.24 12.27
CA LEU A 18 5.72 -14.45 11.61
C LEU A 18 6.44 -14.68 10.28
N THR A 19 6.78 -15.93 9.98
CA THR A 19 7.15 -16.40 8.64
C THR A 19 5.91 -16.56 7.76
N GLN A 20 6.09 -16.64 6.43
CA GLN A 20 4.98 -16.90 5.50
C GLN A 20 4.29 -18.24 5.81
N LYS A 21 5.06 -19.24 6.24
CA LYS A 21 4.58 -20.58 6.59
C LYS A 21 3.73 -20.55 7.86
N GLU A 22 4.18 -19.82 8.88
CA GLU A 22 3.42 -19.65 10.13
C GLU A 22 2.11 -18.89 9.88
N LEU A 23 2.13 -17.79 9.11
CA LEU A 23 0.91 -17.07 8.78
C LEU A 23 -0.09 -17.97 8.02
N ALA A 24 0.39 -18.74 7.05
CA ALA A 24 -0.47 -19.63 6.27
C ALA A 24 -1.13 -20.71 7.13
N ALA A 25 -0.45 -21.18 8.19
CA ALA A 25 -0.99 -22.14 9.15
C ALA A 25 -2.00 -21.53 10.13
N LEU A 26 -1.88 -20.23 10.44
CA LEU A 26 -2.81 -19.52 11.34
C LEU A 26 -4.15 -19.18 10.68
N VAL A 27 -4.21 -19.12 9.34
CA VAL A 27 -5.45 -18.81 8.63
C VAL A 27 -6.42 -19.98 8.74
N SER A 28 -7.65 -19.70 9.18
CA SER A 28 -8.74 -20.67 9.31
C SER A 28 -8.95 -21.45 8.00
N GLY A 29 -8.83 -22.78 8.07
CA GLY A 29 -8.90 -23.68 6.92
C GLY A 29 -7.55 -23.99 6.25
N GLY A 30 -6.48 -23.34 6.68
CA GLY A 30 -5.12 -23.50 6.16
C GLY A 30 -4.93 -22.87 4.77
N LEU A 31 -3.76 -22.28 4.55
CA LEU A 31 -3.33 -21.83 3.22
C LEU A 31 -2.00 -22.46 2.84
N ASP A 32 -1.77 -22.58 1.53
CA ASP A 32 -0.43 -22.85 1.02
C ASP A 32 0.45 -21.61 1.25
N TYR A 33 1.61 -21.78 1.91
CA TYR A 33 2.53 -20.69 2.19
C TYR A 33 3.07 -20.01 0.91
N THR A 34 3.15 -20.74 -0.20
CA THR A 34 3.52 -20.19 -1.51
C THR A 34 2.48 -19.19 -2.01
N TYR A 35 1.21 -19.35 -1.63
CA TYR A 35 0.16 -18.39 -1.96
C TYR A 35 0.35 -17.06 -1.20
N ILE A 36 0.71 -17.11 0.08
CA ILE A 36 1.11 -15.90 0.83
C ILE A 36 2.27 -15.20 0.14
N GLY A 37 3.29 -15.95 -0.29
CA GLY A 37 4.42 -15.39 -1.04
C GLY A 37 4.02 -14.72 -2.37
N LYS A 38 3.12 -15.34 -3.14
CA LYS A 38 2.56 -14.76 -4.38
C LYS A 38 1.79 -13.46 -4.10
N ILE A 39 1.05 -13.40 -3.00
CA ILE A 39 0.33 -12.18 -2.59
C ILE A 39 1.32 -11.08 -2.21
N GLU A 40 2.34 -11.38 -1.40
CA GLU A 40 3.34 -10.39 -0.95
C GLU A 40 4.16 -9.79 -2.10
N ARG A 41 4.48 -10.59 -3.13
CA ARG A 41 5.15 -10.13 -4.34
C ARG A 41 4.20 -9.46 -5.34
N GLY A 42 2.90 -9.54 -5.11
CA GLY A 42 1.88 -8.96 -5.97
C GLY A 42 1.60 -9.72 -7.26
N GLU A 43 1.99 -10.99 -7.29
CA GLU A 43 1.76 -11.91 -8.40
C GLU A 43 0.30 -12.41 -8.42
N GLN A 44 -0.35 -12.44 -7.25
CA GLN A 44 -1.73 -12.89 -7.12
C GLN A 44 -2.50 -12.08 -6.09
N LEU A 45 -3.74 -11.69 -6.42
CA LEU A 45 -4.64 -11.04 -5.48
C LEU A 45 -5.41 -12.09 -4.66
N PRO A 46 -5.55 -11.90 -3.34
CA PRO A 46 -6.43 -12.72 -2.54
C PRO A 46 -7.90 -12.42 -2.84
N SER A 47 -8.77 -13.41 -2.70
CA SER A 47 -10.21 -13.15 -2.61
C SER A 47 -10.53 -12.43 -1.30
N LEU A 48 -11.69 -11.78 -1.22
CA LEU A 48 -12.13 -11.09 0.00
C LEU A 48 -12.20 -12.04 1.20
N LYS A 49 -12.68 -13.28 1.00
CA LYS A 49 -12.74 -14.31 2.04
C LYS A 49 -11.35 -14.64 2.60
N ILE A 50 -10.36 -14.78 1.71
CA ILE A 50 -8.98 -15.06 2.09
C ILE A 50 -8.36 -13.87 2.83
N LEU A 51 -8.58 -12.65 2.34
CA LEU A 51 -8.09 -11.44 2.98
C LEU A 51 -8.66 -11.27 4.41
N LEU A 52 -9.95 -11.58 4.61
CA LEU A 52 -10.57 -11.58 5.93
C LEU A 52 -9.95 -12.63 6.85
N GLY A 53 -9.76 -13.87 6.39
CA GLY A 53 -9.10 -14.91 7.17
C GLY A 53 -7.65 -14.56 7.55
N ILE A 54 -6.92 -13.88 6.66
CA ILE A 54 -5.59 -13.34 6.97
C ILE A 54 -5.66 -12.22 7.99
N SER A 55 -6.65 -11.32 7.89
CA SER A 55 -6.84 -10.24 8.86
C SER A 55 -7.14 -10.76 10.27
N GLU A 56 -7.95 -11.81 10.37
CA GLU A 56 -8.24 -12.52 11.61
C GLU A 56 -7.00 -13.21 12.18
N ALA A 57 -6.24 -13.93 11.35
CA ALA A 57 -5.00 -14.59 11.76
C ALA A 57 -3.94 -13.61 12.28
N LEU A 58 -3.92 -12.39 11.75
CA LEU A 58 -3.06 -11.31 12.23
C LEU A 58 -3.70 -10.52 13.39
N GLY A 59 -4.99 -10.70 13.69
CA GLY A 59 -5.68 -9.89 14.69
C GLY A 59 -5.70 -8.40 14.36
N VAL A 60 -5.94 -8.06 13.08
CA VAL A 60 -6.06 -6.66 12.62
C VAL A 60 -7.34 -6.43 11.84
N PRO A 61 -7.86 -5.19 11.82
CA PRO A 61 -8.90 -4.81 10.87
C PRO A 61 -8.43 -4.99 9.42
N ALA A 62 -9.29 -5.53 8.56
CA ALA A 62 -9.01 -5.68 7.13
C ALA A 62 -8.75 -4.34 6.41
N SER A 63 -9.17 -3.22 7.00
CA SER A 63 -8.87 -1.87 6.48
C SER A 63 -7.37 -1.58 6.39
N LEU A 64 -6.53 -2.19 7.24
CA LEU A 64 -5.08 -1.95 7.23
C LEU A 64 -4.39 -2.40 5.92
N PHE A 65 -5.01 -3.31 5.17
CA PHE A 65 -4.48 -3.74 3.86
C PHE A 65 -4.63 -2.66 2.77
N PHE A 66 -5.38 -1.59 3.05
CA PHE A 66 -5.69 -0.51 2.11
C PHE A 66 -5.05 0.84 2.49
N GLU A 67 -4.24 0.91 3.55
CA GLU A 67 -3.62 2.15 4.05
C GLU A 67 -2.61 2.82 3.08
N GLY A 68 -2.23 2.13 2.00
CA GLY A 68 -1.41 2.70 0.92
C GLY A 68 -2.19 3.58 -0.06
N GLU A 69 -3.51 3.46 -0.12
CA GLU A 69 -4.35 4.42 -0.81
C GLU A 69 -4.47 5.67 0.09
N PRO A 70 -4.36 6.90 -0.47
CA PRO A 70 -4.72 8.08 0.29
C PRO A 70 -6.21 7.97 0.65
N SER A 71 -6.49 7.46 1.85
CA SER A 71 -7.82 7.49 2.44
C SER A 71 -8.30 8.94 2.38
N ALA A 72 -9.56 9.13 1.99
CA ALA A 72 -10.20 10.44 2.04
C ALA A 72 -10.02 11.07 3.43
N GLU A 73 -9.99 10.25 4.48
CA GLU A 73 -9.75 10.70 5.86
C GLU A 73 -8.32 11.19 6.08
N ALA A 74 -7.31 10.54 5.51
CA ALA A 74 -5.92 10.99 5.59
C ALA A 74 -5.65 12.24 4.73
N ALA A 75 -6.30 12.34 3.56
CA ALA A 75 -6.29 13.55 2.74
C ALA A 75 -6.97 14.72 3.46
N ARG A 76 -8.14 14.47 4.07
CA ARG A 76 -8.90 15.41 4.89
C ARG A 76 -8.09 15.86 6.10
N SER A 77 -7.51 14.92 6.85
CA SER A 77 -6.68 15.21 8.03
C SER A 77 -5.49 16.09 7.68
N ARG A 78 -4.81 15.85 6.55
CA ARG A 78 -3.75 16.75 6.06
C ARG A 78 -4.29 18.13 5.69
N ALA A 79 -5.39 18.22 4.94
CA ALA A 79 -6.00 19.49 4.56
C ALA A 79 -6.41 20.33 5.78
N ILE A 80 -6.87 19.68 6.85
CA ILE A 80 -7.17 20.32 8.14
C ILE A 80 -5.88 20.77 8.83
N GLN A 81 -4.85 19.92 8.88
CA GLN A 81 -3.57 20.25 9.52
C GLN A 81 -2.85 21.44 8.88
N VAL A 82 -2.94 21.61 7.55
CA VAL A 82 -2.40 22.79 6.85
C VAL A 82 -3.34 24.00 6.87
N GLY A 83 -4.47 23.94 7.59
CA GLY A 83 -5.43 25.05 7.70
C GLY A 83 -6.25 25.35 6.44
N MET A 84 -5.99 24.67 5.32
CA MET A 84 -6.61 24.96 4.02
C MET A 84 -8.02 24.38 3.85
N ALA A 85 -8.41 23.38 4.66
CA ALA A 85 -9.73 22.75 4.52
C ALA A 85 -10.88 23.76 4.68
N GLY A 86 -10.79 24.65 5.67
CA GLY A 86 -11.81 25.66 5.92
C GLY A 86 -11.82 26.79 4.90
N GLU A 87 -10.66 27.14 4.31
CA GLU A 87 -10.58 28.13 3.23
C GLU A 87 -11.20 27.59 1.94
N LEU A 88 -10.87 26.36 1.57
CA LEU A 88 -11.43 25.72 0.39
C LEU A 88 -12.95 25.52 0.52
N GLU A 89 -13.44 25.16 1.70
CA GLU A 89 -14.87 25.00 1.96
C GLU A 89 -15.63 26.33 1.78
N LYS A 90 -15.06 27.45 2.25
CA LYS A 90 -15.64 28.79 2.05
C LYS A 90 -15.75 29.16 0.56
N GLU A 91 -14.68 28.96 -0.20
CA GLU A 91 -14.69 29.26 -1.64
C GLU A 91 -15.68 28.38 -2.41
N LEU A 92 -15.80 27.09 -2.03
CA LEU A 92 -16.79 26.19 -2.61
C LEU A 92 -18.23 26.61 -2.31
N CYS A 93 -18.50 27.19 -1.13
CA CYS A 93 -19.83 27.71 -0.80
C CYS A 93 -20.23 28.96 -1.60
N LEU A 94 -19.25 29.71 -2.12
CA LEU A 94 -19.47 30.90 -2.94
C LEU A 94 -19.54 30.58 -4.45
N LEU A 95 -19.14 29.38 -4.84
CA LEU A 95 -19.08 28.97 -6.24
C LEU A 95 -20.48 28.68 -6.79
N HIS A 96 -20.72 29.10 -8.04
CA HIS A 96 -21.95 28.75 -8.74
C HIS A 96 -22.01 27.23 -9.01
N PRO A 97 -23.18 26.57 -8.87
CA PRO A 97 -23.28 25.11 -9.07
C PRO A 97 -22.81 24.62 -10.45
N GLU A 98 -22.95 25.43 -11.49
CA GLU A 98 -22.52 25.09 -12.86
C GLU A 98 -20.99 25.00 -13.01
N ASP A 99 -20.23 25.64 -12.12
CA ASP A 99 -18.76 25.63 -12.16
C ASP A 99 -18.16 24.47 -11.33
N LEU A 100 -18.95 23.82 -10.47
CA LEU A 100 -18.51 22.67 -9.66
C LEU A 100 -17.92 21.52 -10.49
N PRO A 101 -18.49 21.13 -11.66
CA PRO A 101 -17.89 20.10 -12.50
C PRO A 101 -16.47 20.44 -12.95
N LEU A 102 -16.21 21.71 -13.31
CA LEU A 102 -14.89 22.18 -13.72
C LEU A 102 -13.89 22.12 -12.55
N VAL A 103 -14.28 22.59 -11.36
CA VAL A 103 -13.43 22.55 -10.16
C VAL A 103 -13.06 21.12 -9.78
N VAL A 104 -14.02 20.19 -9.85
CA VAL A 104 -13.76 18.77 -9.61
C VAL A 104 -12.74 18.23 -10.63
N GLU A 105 -12.86 18.59 -11.91
CA GLU A 105 -11.89 18.16 -12.93
C GLU A 105 -10.49 18.75 -12.72
N ILE A 106 -10.40 20.01 -12.29
CA ILE A 106 -9.12 20.63 -11.92
C ILE A 106 -8.48 19.87 -10.75
N ILE A 107 -9.24 19.57 -9.69
CA ILE A 107 -8.74 18.80 -8.53
C ILE A 107 -8.27 17.41 -8.96
N ARG A 108 -9.04 16.72 -9.81
CA ARG A 108 -8.67 15.41 -10.36
C ARG A 108 -7.39 15.50 -11.18
N LEU A 109 -7.25 16.52 -12.03
CA LEU A 109 -6.06 16.74 -12.84
C LEU A 109 -4.81 16.95 -11.97
N LEU A 110 -4.91 17.82 -10.96
CA LEU A 110 -3.82 18.07 -10.01
C LEU A 110 -3.40 16.81 -9.26
N ASN A 111 -4.36 15.99 -8.84
CA ASN A 111 -4.09 14.71 -8.18
C ASN A 111 -3.39 13.71 -9.10
N ARG A 112 -3.83 13.59 -10.36
CA ARG A 112 -3.16 12.75 -11.37
C ARG A 112 -1.72 13.21 -11.60
N HIS A 113 -1.50 14.52 -11.73
CA HIS A 113 -0.18 15.10 -11.94
C HIS A 113 0.77 14.80 -10.76
N ARG A 114 0.37 15.08 -9.50
CA ARG A 114 1.21 14.78 -8.33
C ARG A 114 1.53 13.29 -8.20
N ARG A 115 0.59 12.40 -8.55
CA ARG A 115 0.83 10.95 -8.57
C ARG A 115 1.88 10.56 -9.61
N ALA A 116 1.83 11.14 -10.81
CA ALA A 116 2.82 10.90 -11.86
C ALA A 116 4.22 11.40 -11.45
N GLU A 117 4.29 12.60 -10.89
CA GLU A 117 5.56 13.19 -10.43
C GLU A 117 6.19 12.40 -9.28
N ARG A 118 5.39 11.93 -8.30
CA ARG A 118 5.90 11.05 -7.22
C ARG A 118 6.41 9.72 -7.74
N LYS A 119 5.80 9.16 -8.79
CA LYS A 119 6.28 7.91 -9.43
C LYS A 119 7.61 8.11 -10.14
N LYS A 120 7.81 9.25 -10.81
CA LYS A 120 9.10 9.61 -11.44
C LYS A 120 10.20 9.81 -10.40
N ALA A 121 9.90 10.48 -9.28
CA ALA A 121 10.86 10.72 -8.21
C ALA A 121 11.35 9.44 -7.48
N TYR A 122 10.62 8.33 -7.61
CA TYR A 122 10.98 7.03 -7.01
C TYR A 122 11.74 6.10 -7.99
N GLN A 123 11.96 6.52 -9.24
CA GLN A 123 12.56 5.68 -10.30
C GLN A 123 14.07 5.94 -10.58
N SER A 124 14.83 6.59 -9.70
CA SER A 124 16.33 6.59 -9.71
C SER A 124 16.87 7.13 -8.38
N PRO A 125 17.84 6.50 -7.66
CA PRO A 125 19.02 5.76 -8.13
C PRO A 125 19.36 4.49 -7.28
N ALA A 126 18.59 3.39 -7.41
CA ALA A 126 18.98 2.09 -6.83
C ALA A 126 19.33 1.03 -7.89
N ASP A 127 19.15 1.34 -9.17
CA ASP A 127 19.36 0.40 -10.28
C ASP A 127 20.81 0.33 -10.78
N SER A 128 21.77 0.87 -10.02
CA SER A 128 23.20 0.68 -10.29
C SER A 128 23.96 0.36 -9.01
N LEU A 129 23.65 -0.78 -8.41
CA LEU A 129 24.65 -1.53 -7.65
C LEU A 129 25.19 -2.61 -8.59
N PRO A 130 26.48 -2.58 -8.97
CA PRO A 130 27.08 -3.72 -9.63
C PRO A 130 26.97 -4.91 -8.69
N LEU A 131 26.53 -6.04 -9.24
CA LEU A 131 26.49 -7.34 -8.61
C LEU A 131 27.92 -7.68 -8.17
N ALA A 132 28.31 -7.30 -6.95
CA ALA A 132 29.48 -7.86 -6.31
C ALA A 132 29.17 -9.33 -6.05
N ALA A 133 29.75 -10.18 -6.89
CA ALA A 133 29.90 -11.60 -6.62
C ALA A 133 30.76 -11.72 -5.37
N GLU A 134 30.11 -11.80 -4.21
CA GLU A 134 30.75 -12.24 -2.99
C GLU A 134 30.86 -13.76 -3.07
N ASP A 135 32.10 -14.23 -3.16
CA ASP A 135 32.50 -15.62 -3.03
C ASP A 135 31.90 -16.22 -1.74
N CYS A 136 31.02 -17.21 -1.87
CA CYS A 136 30.58 -18.01 -0.73
C CYS A 136 31.78 -18.78 -0.15
N PRO A 137 32.07 -18.69 1.17
CA PRO A 137 33.07 -19.54 1.79
C PRO A 137 32.58 -20.99 1.79
N SER A 138 33.42 -21.87 1.22
CA SER A 138 33.26 -23.33 1.25
C SER A 138 33.28 -23.83 2.69
N TYR A 139 32.14 -24.32 3.18
CA TYR A 139 32.08 -25.05 4.44
C TYR A 139 32.63 -26.47 4.24
N SER A 140 33.89 -26.69 4.63
CA SER A 140 34.41 -28.03 4.89
C SER A 140 33.68 -28.65 6.07
N LYS A 141 33.04 -29.79 5.86
CA LYS A 141 32.57 -30.66 6.95
C LYS A 141 33.76 -31.51 7.47
N PRO A 142 33.81 -31.79 8.78
CA PRO A 142 34.70 -32.81 9.33
C PRO A 142 34.27 -34.22 8.92
#